data_AF-A0A7V8W8L2-F1
#
_entry.id   AF-A0A7V8W8L2-F1
#
_cell.length_a   1.000
_cell.length_b   1.000
_cell.length_c   1.000
_cell.angle_alpha   90.00
_cell.angle_beta   90.00
_cell.angle_gamma   90.00
#
_symmetry.space_group_name_H-M   'P 1'
#
loop_
_entity.id
_entity.type
_entity.pdbx_description
1 polymer ?
#
loop_
_entity_poly.entity_id
_entity_poly.type
_entity_poly.pdbx_seq_one_letter_code
_entity_poly.pdbx_strand_id
1 'polypeptide(L)' 'MATEELKGKKVTVVGLARSGVAAANLLHAVGADVTVADAKEEGQLVGALARVDRHAIRVTVGPGYE' A
#
# COMPACT_ATOMS: atom_id res chain seq x y z
N MET A 1 16.46 12.97 -10.14
CA MET A 1 15.00 12.76 -10.10
C MET A 1 14.71 11.88 -8.89
N ALA A 2 14.03 12.39 -7.86
CA ALA A 2 13.92 11.73 -6.55
C ALA A 2 13.21 10.35 -6.57
N THR A 3 12.52 9.99 -7.65
CA THR A 3 11.77 8.74 -7.79
C THR A 3 12.63 7.52 -8.13
N GLU A 4 13.82 7.69 -8.70
CA GLU A 4 14.72 6.55 -8.99
C GLU A 4 15.24 5.87 -7.73
N GLU A 5 15.35 6.62 -6.62
CA GLU A 5 15.84 6.11 -5.33
C GLU A 5 14.91 5.06 -4.70
N LEU A 6 13.64 5.06 -5.08
CA LEU A 6 12.59 4.18 -4.55
C LEU A 6 12.46 2.87 -5.32
N LYS A 7 13.04 2.78 -6.52
CA LYS A 7 12.95 1.57 -7.34
C LYS A 7 13.62 0.38 -6.63
N GLY A 8 12.89 -0.72 -6.50
CA GLY A 8 13.32 -1.93 -5.80
C GLY A 8 13.41 -1.80 -4.27
N LYS A 9 13.07 -0.64 -3.69
CA LYS A 9 13.03 -0.47 -2.24
C LYS A 9 11.75 -1.09 -1.67
N LYS A 10 11.87 -1.69 -0.50
CA LYS A 10 10.72 -2.13 0.29
C LYS A 10 10.11 -0.92 0.99
N VAL A 11 8.84 -0.65 0.72
CA VAL A 11 8.13 0.50 1.29
C VAL A 11 6.82 0.03 1.90
N THR A 12 6.57 0.40 3.15
CA THR A 12 5.29 0.17 3.81
C THR A 12 4.50 1.48 3.87
N VAL A 13 3.28 1.45 3.36
CA VAL A 13 2.31 2.55 3.48
C VAL A 13 1.35 2.23 4.61
N VAL A 14 1.44 3.00 5.69
CA VAL A 14 0.58 2.82 6.87
C VAL A 14 -0.65 3.74 6.76
N GLY A 15 -1.84 3.13 6.81
CA GLY A 15 -3.14 3.78 6.67
C GLY A 15 -3.55 3.93 5.19
N LEU A 16 -4.61 3.22 4.78
CA LEU A 16 -5.09 3.20 3.40
C LEU A 16 -5.86 4.47 3.03
N ALA A 17 -6.79 4.91 3.90
CA ALA A 17 -7.62 6.13 3.75
C ALA A 17 -7.85 6.59 2.29
N ARG A 18 -7.67 7.88 1.96
CA ARG A 18 -7.65 8.36 0.56
C ARG A 18 -6.24 8.47 0.01
N SER A 19 -5.32 9.02 0.81
CA SER A 19 -3.93 9.26 0.41
C SER A 19 -3.09 8.00 0.42
N GLY A 20 -3.37 7.03 1.30
CA GLY A 20 -2.61 5.78 1.37
C GLY A 20 -2.73 4.94 0.10
N VAL A 21 -3.95 4.78 -0.42
CA VAL A 21 -4.19 4.12 -1.72
C VAL A 21 -3.42 4.82 -2.85
N ALA A 22 -3.49 6.16 -2.91
CA ALA A 22 -2.79 6.92 -3.94
C ALA A 22 -1.27 6.80 -3.81
N ALA A 23 -0.74 6.85 -2.59
CA ALA A 23 0.68 6.68 -2.31
C ALA A 23 1.16 5.28 -2.68
N ALA A 24 0.43 4.22 -2.30
CA ALA A 24 0.77 2.85 -2.63
C ALA A 24 0.85 2.62 -4.14
N ASN A 25 -0.13 3.13 -4.89
CA ASN A 25 -0.15 3.03 -6.34
C ASN A 25 0.99 3.81 -7.00
N LEU A 26 1.30 5.02 -6.51
CA LEU A 26 2.42 5.82 -7.02
C LEU A 26 3.77 5.13 -6.74
N LEU A 27 3.97 4.64 -5.52
CA LEU A 27 5.18 3.94 -5.10
C LEU A 27 5.40 2.67 -5.93
N HIS A 28 4.33 1.91 -6.16
CA HIS A 28 4.38 0.74 -7.04
C HIS A 28 4.73 1.13 -8.49
N ALA A 29 4.11 2.18 -9.03
CA ALA A 29 4.36 2.66 -10.38
C ALA A 29 5.81 3.13 -10.60
N VAL A 30 6.50 3.64 -9.57
CA VAL A 30 7.93 3.98 -9.64
C VAL A 30 8.84 2.78 -9.36
N GLY A 31 8.27 1.58 -9.17
CA GLY A 31 8.99 0.32 -9.05
C GLY A 31 9.39 -0.08 -7.64
N ALA A 32 8.77 0.50 -6.60
CA ALA A 32 8.96 0.05 -5.23
C ALA A 32 8.24 -1.30 -4.97
N ASP A 33 8.77 -2.08 -4.02
CA ASP A 33 8.12 -3.26 -3.46
C ASP A 33 7.23 -2.82 -2.29
N VAL A 34 5.94 -2.64 -2.60
CA VAL A 34 4.99 -1.96 -1.71
C VAL A 34 4.21 -2.96 -0.85
N THR A 35 4.11 -2.63 0.44
CA THR A 35 3.14 -3.23 1.37
C THR A 35 2.22 -2.13 1.88
N VAL A 36 0.91 -2.35 1.85
CA VAL A 36 -0.06 -1.49 2.55
C VAL A 36 -0.41 -2.14 3.89
N ALA A 37 -0.48 -1.33 4.93
CA ALA A 37 -0.74 -1.75 6.29
C ALA A 37 -1.85 -0.87 6.89
N ASP A 38 -2.90 -1.44 7.47
CA ASP A 38 -3.97 -0.66 8.12
C ASP A 38 -4.55 -1.41 9.31
N ALA A 39 -4.79 -0.71 10.42
CA ALA A 39 -5.31 -1.31 11.64
C ALA A 39 -6.76 -1.80 11.50
N LYS A 40 -7.50 -1.32 10.49
CA LYS A 40 -8.86 -1.76 10.22
C LYS A 40 -8.88 -3.15 9.60
N GLU A 41 -9.94 -3.89 9.90
CA GLU A 41 -10.19 -5.19 9.27
C GLU A 41 -10.51 -5.05 7.78
N GLU A 42 -10.27 -6.11 7.01
CA GLU A 42 -10.50 -6.14 5.56
C GLU A 42 -11.92 -5.68 5.17
N GLY A 43 -12.94 -6.12 5.91
CA GLY A 43 -14.34 -5.76 5.67
C GLY A 43 -14.64 -4.26 5.83
N GLN A 44 -13.82 -3.52 6.58
CA GLN A 44 -13.94 -2.07 6.75
C GLN A 44 -13.17 -1.28 5.67
N LEU A 45 -12.37 -1.98 4.86
CA LEU A 45 -11.47 -1.40 3.86
C LEU A 45 -11.84 -1.78 2.43
N VAL A 46 -12.95 -2.46 2.20
CA VAL A 46 -13.38 -2.98 0.88
C VAL A 46 -13.21 -1.95 -0.23
N GLY A 47 -13.69 -0.71 -0.04
CA GLY A 47 -13.58 0.35 -1.05
C GLY A 47 -12.16 0.84 -1.32
N ALA A 48 -11.27 0.79 -0.32
CA ALA A 48 -9.86 1.15 -0.49
C ALA A 48 -9.08 0.00 -1.14
N LEU A 49 -9.31 -1.24 -0.69
CA LEU A 49 -8.65 -2.43 -1.20
C LEU A 49 -9.05 -2.77 -2.64
N ALA A 50 -10.27 -2.43 -3.06
CA ALA A 50 -10.69 -2.53 -4.46
C ALA A 50 -9.89 -1.64 -5.43
N ARG A 51 -9.12 -0.67 -4.91
CA ARG A 51 -8.31 0.28 -5.69
C ARG A 51 -6.81 -0.02 -5.62
N VAL A 52 -6.43 -1.13 -5.01
CA VAL A 52 -5.06 -1.62 -4.87
C VAL A 52 -4.97 -2.94 -5.61
N ASP A 53 -3.97 -3.10 -6.48
CA ASP A 53 -3.71 -4.39 -7.13
C ASP A 53 -3.07 -5.36 -6.14
N ARG A 54 -3.87 -6.29 -5.59
CA ARG A 54 -3.42 -7.27 -4.60
C ARG A 54 -2.49 -8.34 -5.16
N HIS A 55 -2.32 -8.43 -6.48
CA HIS A 55 -1.31 -9.29 -7.09
C HIS A 55 0.07 -8.64 -7.09
N ALA A 56 0.12 -7.31 -7.07
CA ALA A 56 1.35 -6.53 -7.16
C ALA A 56 1.77 -5.87 -5.83
N ILE A 57 0.81 -5.57 -4.95
CA ILE A 57 0.99 -4.87 -3.69
C ILE A 57 0.57 -5.79 -2.54
N ARG A 58 1.46 -6.01 -1.56
CA ARG A 58 1.14 -6.81 -0.37
C ARG A 58 0.18 -6.05 0.54
N VAL A 59 -0.72 -6.77 1.20
CA VAL A 59 -1.72 -6.19 2.11
C VAL A 59 -1.61 -6.87 3.47
N THR A 60 -1.46 -6.09 4.53
CA THR A 60 -1.58 -6.53 5.92
C THR A 60 -2.62 -5.65 6.62
N VAL A 61 -3.65 -6.26 7.20
CA VAL A 61 -4.82 -5.55 7.75
C VAL A 61 -5.31 -6.20 9.04
N GLY A 62 -5.98 -5.41 9.87
CA GLY A 62 -6.54 -5.87 11.13
C GLY A 62 -5.49 -6.04 12.24
N PRO A 63 -5.80 -6.82 13.29
CA PRO A 63 -4.89 -7.11 14.38
C PRO A 63 -3.59 -7.76 13.85
N GLY A 64 -2.45 -7.13 14.16
CA GLY A 64 -1.14 -7.58 13.66
C GLY A 64 -0.72 -6.98 12.31
N TYR A 65 -1.28 -5.83 11.93
CA TYR A 65 -0.86 -5.09 10.73
C TYR A 65 0.56 -4.51 10.79
N GLU A 66 1.17 -4.49 11.98
CA GLU A 66 2.50 -3.92 12.29
C GLU A 66 3.67 -4.89 12.08
#